data_AF-A0A411WVA6-F1
#
_entry.id   AF-A0A411WVA6-F1
#
_cell.length_a   1.000
_cell.length_b   1.000
_cell.length_c   1.000
_cell.angle_alpha   90.00
_cell.angle_beta   90.00
_cell.angle_gamma   90.00
#
_symmetry.space_group_name_H-M   'P 1'
#
loop_
_entity.id
_entity.type
_entity.pdbx_description
1 polymer ?
#
loop_
_entity_poly.entity_id
_entity_poly.type
_entity_poly.pdbx_seq_one_letter_code
_entity_poly.pdbx_strand_id
1 'polypeptide(L)'
;MLTATYTLVALSVEQANVRLSVLSFQKYVQSTLTRQQSLTLAQLEYACETLERLYQACSWRKVELYLIPALRQATQRADQLLDELSRLNGLALDVVRRLKDRAAPRHEEGGDPGQDPQIAHVATFCEAIDSFCTTLLQRLEKEEKELFAIARSAICGDAWFAIANKLLAHDAQVAEARRSGTDDATVISLVPRLAPPAEPVDAIDVRMPAVRARARALPRVAGAD
;
A
#
# COMPACT_ATOMS: atom_id res chain seq x y z
N MET A 1 3.56 -2.32 -33.04
CA MET A 1 4.34 -2.33 -31.77
C MET A 1 4.07 -1.13 -30.83
N LEU A 2 3.41 -0.05 -31.27
CA LEU A 2 3.13 1.10 -30.39
C LEU A 2 2.09 0.80 -29.30
N THR A 3 0.98 0.12 -29.65
CA THR A 3 -0.08 -0.23 -28.69
C THR A 3 0.45 -0.99 -27.49
N ALA A 4 1.27 -2.03 -27.71
CA ALA A 4 1.95 -2.78 -26.66
C ALA A 4 2.78 -1.86 -25.74
N THR A 5 3.48 -0.89 -26.31
CA THR A 5 4.31 0.05 -25.54
C THR A 5 3.45 0.95 -24.65
N TYR A 6 2.41 1.57 -25.19
CA TYR A 6 1.51 2.42 -24.42
C TYR A 6 0.72 1.64 -23.35
N THR A 7 0.27 0.43 -23.68
CA THR A 7 -0.39 -0.46 -22.72
C THR A 7 0.54 -0.80 -21.56
N LEU A 8 1.78 -1.21 -21.83
CA LEU A 8 2.75 -1.53 -20.78
C LEU A 8 3.10 -0.30 -19.92
N VAL A 9 3.26 0.87 -20.53
CA VAL A 9 3.48 2.13 -19.78
C VAL A 9 2.30 2.44 -18.86
N ALA A 10 1.06 2.29 -19.34
CA ALA A 10 -0.13 2.50 -18.52
C ALA A 10 -0.18 1.52 -17.33
N LEU A 11 0.20 0.26 -17.53
CA LEU A 11 0.31 -0.74 -16.46
C LEU A 11 1.43 -0.40 -15.47
N SER A 12 2.59 0.09 -15.93
CA SER A 12 3.66 0.55 -15.06
C SER A 12 3.25 1.74 -14.18
N VAL A 13 2.42 2.66 -14.69
CA VAL A 13 1.89 3.76 -13.88
C VAL A 13 0.96 3.26 -12.78
N GLU A 14 0.08 2.30 -13.09
CA GLU A 14 -0.75 1.63 -12.09
C GLU A 14 0.11 0.94 -11.01
N GLN A 15 1.14 0.19 -11.41
CA GLN A 15 2.05 -0.47 -10.47
C GLN A 15 2.85 0.51 -9.61
N ALA A 16 3.29 1.64 -10.15
CA ALA A 16 3.97 2.68 -9.39
C ALA A 16 3.06 3.24 -8.28
N ASN A 17 1.77 3.47 -8.58
CA ASN A 17 0.80 3.90 -7.57
C ASN A 17 0.61 2.85 -6.47
N VAL A 18 0.48 1.57 -6.85
CA VAL A 18 0.36 0.49 -5.86
C VAL A 18 1.60 0.41 -4.97
N ARG A 19 2.78 0.46 -5.57
CA ARG A 19 4.06 0.45 -4.86
C ARG A 19 4.15 1.59 -3.85
N LEU A 20 3.75 2.81 -4.23
CA LEU A 20 3.73 3.96 -3.33
C LEU A 20 2.79 3.72 -2.13
N SER A 21 1.62 3.14 -2.34
CA SER A 21 0.68 2.85 -1.26
C SER A 21 1.23 1.79 -0.30
N VAL A 22 1.82 0.71 -0.83
CA VAL A 22 2.44 -0.35 -0.01
C VAL A 22 3.62 0.20 0.80
N LEU A 23 4.52 0.96 0.17
CA LEU A 23 5.67 1.58 0.85
C LEU A 23 5.23 2.60 1.92
N SER A 24 4.18 3.37 1.64
CA SER A 24 3.64 4.34 2.60
C SER A 24 3.06 3.64 3.83
N PHE A 25 2.32 2.54 3.62
CA PHE A 25 1.79 1.72 4.70
C PHE A 25 2.91 1.03 5.50
N GLN A 26 3.90 0.47 4.82
CA GLN A 26 5.08 -0.13 5.45
C GLN A 26 5.82 0.90 6.33
N LYS A 27 6.04 2.11 5.80
CA LYS A 27 6.68 3.19 6.54
C LYS A 27 5.87 3.57 7.79
N TYR A 28 4.55 3.68 7.68
CA TYR A 28 3.67 3.94 8.83
C TYR A 28 3.85 2.89 9.94
N VAL A 29 3.85 1.60 9.58
CA VAL A 29 4.03 0.50 10.55
C VAL A 29 5.37 0.63 11.26
N GLN A 30 6.45 0.81 10.50
CA GLN A 30 7.81 0.89 11.03
C GLN A 30 8.03 2.15 11.88
N SER A 31 7.46 3.29 11.49
CA SER A 31 7.67 4.56 12.22
C SER A 31 6.79 4.69 13.46
N THR A 32 5.57 4.15 13.40
CA THR A 32 4.52 4.45 14.37
C THR A 32 4.21 3.25 15.26
N LEU A 33 4.03 2.06 14.70
CA LEU A 33 3.56 0.90 15.45
C LEU A 33 4.71 0.16 16.16
N THR A 34 5.86 -0.01 15.50
CA THR A 34 7.01 -0.76 16.05
C THR A 34 7.60 -0.14 17.32
N ARG A 35 7.36 1.15 17.58
CA ARG A 35 7.88 1.85 18.76
C ARG A 35 6.94 1.77 19.98
N GLN A 36 5.74 1.22 19.83
CA GLN A 36 4.74 1.19 20.88
C GLN A 36 4.83 -0.08 21.72
N GLN A 37 4.62 0.05 23.04
CA GLN A 37 4.55 -1.09 23.96
C GLN A 37 3.21 -1.84 23.82
N SER A 38 2.18 -1.16 23.35
CA SER A 38 0.83 -1.68 23.09
C SER A 38 0.18 -0.90 21.95
N LEU A 39 -0.62 -1.58 21.12
CA LEU A 39 -1.43 -0.94 20.08
C LEU A 39 -2.82 -0.60 20.61
N THR A 40 -3.35 0.56 20.22
CA THR A 40 -4.76 0.89 20.47
C THR A 40 -5.67 0.12 19.52
N LEU A 41 -6.94 -0.08 19.91
CA LEU A 41 -7.92 -0.75 19.06
C LEU A 41 -8.06 -0.04 17.70
N ALA A 42 -8.11 1.29 17.69
CA ALA A 42 -8.20 2.07 16.45
C ALA A 42 -7.00 1.87 15.51
N GLN A 43 -5.78 1.70 16.06
CA GLN A 43 -4.59 1.42 15.24
C GLN A 43 -4.63 0.02 14.65
N LEU A 44 -5.11 -0.97 15.43
CA LEU A 44 -5.27 -2.34 14.98
C LEU A 44 -6.31 -2.44 13.85
N GLU A 45 -7.48 -1.82 14.05
CA GLU A 45 -8.56 -1.74 13.05
C GLU A 45 -8.05 -1.06 11.77
N TYR A 46 -7.42 0.11 11.88
CA TYR A 46 -6.86 0.82 10.74
C TYR A 46 -5.85 -0.02 9.95
N ALA A 47 -4.93 -0.71 10.64
CA ALA A 47 -3.93 -1.55 10.00
C ALA A 47 -4.57 -2.75 9.29
N CYS A 48 -5.55 -3.41 9.92
CA CYS A 48 -6.27 -4.55 9.34
C CYS A 48 -7.11 -4.14 8.12
N GLU A 49 -7.84 -3.03 8.20
CA GLU A 49 -8.59 -2.49 7.07
C GLU A 49 -7.68 -2.08 5.92
N THR A 50 -6.53 -1.47 6.22
CA THR A 50 -5.58 -1.04 5.19
C THR A 50 -4.95 -2.24 4.50
N LEU A 51 -4.56 -3.28 5.24
CA LEU A 51 -4.10 -4.56 4.68
C LEU A 51 -5.13 -5.18 3.75
N GLU A 52 -6.38 -5.24 4.19
CA GLU A 52 -7.48 -5.79 3.39
C GLU A 52 -7.69 -4.98 2.11
N ARG A 53 -7.73 -3.65 2.20
CA ARG A 53 -7.85 -2.78 1.03
C ARG A 53 -6.69 -2.99 0.05
N LEU A 54 -5.45 -3.04 0.53
CA LEU A 54 -4.26 -3.30 -0.31
C LEU A 54 -4.34 -4.68 -1.00
N TYR A 55 -4.81 -5.69 -0.27
CA TYR A 55 -4.97 -7.04 -0.81
C TYR A 55 -6.11 -7.10 -1.85
N GLN A 56 -7.29 -6.58 -1.52
CA GLN A 56 -8.45 -6.57 -2.42
C GLN A 56 -8.13 -5.79 -3.71
N ALA A 57 -7.42 -4.67 -3.59
CA ALA A 57 -7.00 -3.90 -4.75
C ALA A 57 -6.12 -4.69 -5.71
N CYS A 58 -5.37 -5.70 -5.24
CA CYS A 58 -4.59 -6.58 -6.12
C CYS A 58 -5.47 -7.33 -7.12
N SER A 59 -6.67 -7.74 -6.73
CA SER A 59 -7.61 -8.49 -7.60
C SER A 59 -8.20 -7.64 -8.72
N TRP A 60 -8.26 -6.32 -8.54
CA TRP A 60 -8.80 -5.37 -9.51
C TRP A 60 -7.73 -4.78 -10.44
N ARG A 61 -6.46 -5.15 -10.27
CA ARG A 61 -5.38 -4.63 -11.13
C ARG A 61 -5.57 -5.09 -12.56
N LYS A 62 -5.32 -4.19 -13.51
CA LYS A 62 -5.41 -4.50 -14.94
C LYS A 62 -4.44 -5.61 -15.35
N VAL A 63 -3.31 -5.74 -14.65
CA VAL A 63 -2.37 -6.86 -14.84
C VAL A 63 -3.06 -8.21 -14.59
N GLU A 64 -3.82 -8.33 -13.49
CA GLU A 64 -4.55 -9.55 -13.14
C GLU A 64 -5.72 -9.81 -14.09
N LEU A 65 -6.50 -8.77 -14.38
CA LEU A 65 -7.75 -8.91 -15.12
C LEU A 65 -7.54 -9.12 -16.63
N TYR A 66 -6.47 -8.56 -17.20
CA TYR A 66 -6.32 -8.48 -18.65
C TYR A 66 -4.99 -9.02 -19.16
N LEU A 67 -3.87 -8.69 -18.51
CA LEU A 67 -2.56 -9.09 -19.01
C LEU A 67 -2.28 -10.57 -18.76
N ILE A 68 -2.44 -11.05 -17.53
CA ILE A 68 -2.17 -12.45 -17.17
C ILE A 68 -3.04 -13.43 -17.99
N PRO A 69 -4.36 -13.22 -18.15
CA PRO A 69 -5.18 -14.10 -18.99
C PRO A 69 -4.74 -14.12 -20.44
N ALA A 70 -4.41 -12.96 -21.02
CA ALA A 70 -3.90 -12.88 -22.39
C ALA A 70 -2.54 -13.58 -22.53
N LEU A 71 -1.68 -13.47 -21.53
CA LEU A 71 -0.37 -14.11 -21.54
C LEU A 71 -0.47 -15.63 -21.48
N ARG A 72 -1.35 -16.18 -20.61
CA ARG A 72 -1.63 -17.62 -20.53
C ARG A 72 -2.13 -18.19 -21.86
N GLN A 73 -2.91 -17.40 -22.60
CA GLN A 73 -3.39 -17.80 -23.93
C GLN A 73 -2.28 -17.73 -24.99
N ALA A 74 -1.34 -16.80 -24.84
CA ALA A 74 -0.28 -16.56 -25.82
C ALA A 74 0.92 -17.50 -25.67
N THR A 75 1.27 -17.92 -24.45
CA THR A 75 2.47 -18.74 -24.22
C THR A 75 2.44 -19.50 -22.89
N GLN A 76 3.04 -20.70 -22.89
CA GLN A 76 3.36 -21.47 -21.68
C GLN A 76 4.68 -21.05 -21.03
N ARG A 77 5.50 -20.24 -21.71
CA ARG A 77 6.80 -19.78 -21.18
C ARG A 77 6.65 -18.99 -19.89
N ALA A 78 5.49 -18.39 -19.65
CA ALA A 78 5.20 -17.61 -18.46
C ALA A 78 4.72 -18.47 -17.27
N ASP A 79 4.39 -19.75 -17.46
CA ASP A 79 3.64 -20.54 -16.47
C ASP A 79 4.35 -20.59 -15.10
N GLN A 80 5.66 -20.86 -15.09
CA GLN A 80 6.45 -20.88 -13.85
C GLN A 80 6.42 -19.54 -13.11
N LEU A 81 6.54 -18.42 -13.85
CA LEU A 81 6.45 -17.09 -13.27
C LEU A 81 5.05 -16.81 -12.75
N LEU A 82 4.01 -17.18 -13.52
CA LEU A 82 2.61 -16.99 -13.12
C LEU A 82 2.23 -17.78 -11.87
N ASP A 83 2.75 -19.00 -11.73
CA ASP A 83 2.59 -19.82 -10.52
C ASP A 83 3.31 -19.18 -9.33
N GLU A 84 4.51 -18.63 -9.53
CA GLU A 84 5.22 -17.88 -8.51
C GLU A 84 4.46 -16.62 -8.05
N LEU A 85 3.93 -15.82 -8.99
CA LEU A 85 3.12 -14.65 -8.66
C LEU A 85 1.85 -15.05 -7.90
N SER A 86 1.23 -16.17 -8.28
CA SER A 86 0.05 -16.73 -7.60
C SER A 86 0.39 -17.18 -6.18
N ARG A 87 1.56 -17.82 -5.99
CA ARG A 87 2.07 -18.21 -4.67
C ARG A 87 2.34 -16.99 -3.78
N LEU A 88 2.97 -15.94 -4.31
CA LEU A 88 3.18 -14.68 -3.57
C LEU A 88 1.84 -14.05 -3.14
N ASN A 89 0.83 -14.08 -4.01
CA ASN A 89 -0.51 -13.63 -3.64
C ASN A 89 -1.14 -14.46 -2.51
N GLY A 90 -0.96 -15.80 -2.55
CA GLY A 90 -1.43 -16.70 -1.50
C GLY A 90 -0.77 -16.43 -0.16
N LEU A 91 0.56 -16.25 -0.14
CA LEU A 91 1.31 -15.89 1.06
C LEU A 91 0.83 -14.57 1.67
N ALA A 92 0.57 -13.56 0.83
CA ALA A 92 0.02 -12.28 1.27
C ALA A 92 -1.38 -12.45 1.89
N LEU A 93 -2.27 -13.22 1.26
CA LEU A 93 -3.60 -13.52 1.78
C LEU A 93 -3.55 -14.23 3.14
N ASP A 94 -2.66 -15.20 3.29
CA ASP A 94 -2.52 -15.95 4.53
C ASP A 94 -2.07 -15.06 5.69
N VAL A 95 -1.22 -14.07 5.42
CA VAL A 95 -0.87 -13.05 6.43
C VAL A 95 -2.10 -12.24 6.84
N VAL A 96 -2.89 -11.74 5.87
CA VAL A 96 -4.10 -10.95 6.16
C VAL A 96 -5.08 -11.76 7.02
N ARG A 97 -5.32 -13.03 6.67
CA ARG A 97 -6.21 -13.93 7.43
C ARG A 97 -5.72 -14.12 8.87
N ARG A 98 -4.44 -14.48 9.05
CA ARG A 98 -3.85 -14.67 10.38
C ARG A 98 -3.93 -13.42 11.25
N LEU A 99 -3.76 -12.24 10.67
CA LEU A 99 -3.83 -10.97 11.40
C LEU A 99 -5.27 -10.66 11.82
N LYS A 100 -6.26 -10.91 10.95
CA LYS A 100 -7.68 -10.77 11.29
C LYS A 100 -8.12 -11.74 12.40
N ASP A 101 -7.71 -13.00 12.30
CA ASP A 101 -8.05 -14.01 13.30
C ASP A 101 -7.47 -13.67 14.68
N ARG A 102 -6.31 -13.00 14.72
CA ARG A 102 -5.68 -12.52 15.97
C ARG A 102 -6.31 -11.25 16.51
N ALA A 103 -6.83 -10.39 15.64
CA ALA A 103 -7.49 -9.14 16.01
C ALA A 103 -8.94 -9.35 16.48
N ALA A 104 -9.56 -10.50 16.16
CA ALA A 104 -10.89 -10.84 16.65
C ALA A 104 -10.91 -10.97 18.19
N PRO A 105 -11.96 -10.46 18.88
CA PRO A 105 -12.04 -10.52 20.33
C PRO A 105 -12.05 -11.98 20.79
N ARG A 106 -10.98 -12.40 21.46
CA ARG A 106 -10.93 -13.71 22.11
C ARG A 106 -11.95 -13.69 23.24
N HIS A 107 -12.97 -14.54 23.15
CA HIS A 107 -13.80 -14.83 24.32
C HIS A 107 -12.89 -15.43 25.40
N GLU A 108 -12.83 -14.77 26.55
CA GLU A 108 -11.94 -15.10 27.66
C GLU A 108 -12.29 -16.49 28.21
N GLU A 109 -11.42 -17.47 27.98
CA GLU A 109 -11.24 -18.61 28.88
C GLU A 109 -9.78 -18.61 29.36
N GLY A 110 -9.63 -18.45 30.68
CA GLY A 110 -8.44 -18.14 31.48
C GLY A 110 -7.05 -18.54 30.97
N GLY A 111 -6.09 -17.62 31.13
CA GLY A 111 -4.66 -17.90 30.91
C GLY A 111 -3.70 -16.86 31.49
N ASP A 112 -3.03 -17.26 32.58
CA ASP A 112 -1.70 -16.95 33.15
C ASP A 112 -1.05 -15.53 33.01
N PRO A 113 -0.78 -14.82 34.13
CA PRO A 113 -0.22 -13.45 34.15
C PRO A 113 1.32 -13.39 34.28
N GLY A 114 2.09 -14.10 33.44
CA GLY A 114 3.57 -14.14 33.50
C GLY A 114 4.34 -13.62 32.28
N GLN A 115 3.62 -13.14 31.26
CA GLN A 115 3.99 -13.03 29.85
C GLN A 115 4.83 -11.88 29.24
N ASP A 116 4.99 -10.67 29.80
CA ASP A 116 5.15 -9.43 28.97
C ASP A 116 4.44 -9.53 27.57
N PRO A 117 3.20 -10.06 27.52
CA PRO A 117 2.68 -10.68 26.30
C PRO A 117 2.33 -9.64 25.23
N GLN A 118 2.23 -8.37 25.64
CA GLN A 118 1.78 -7.27 24.82
C GLN A 118 2.87 -6.77 23.87
N ILE A 119 4.13 -6.64 24.31
CA ILE A 119 5.25 -6.20 23.46
C ILE A 119 5.57 -7.25 22.39
N ALA A 120 5.61 -8.54 22.79
CA ALA A 120 5.80 -9.64 21.85
C ALA A 120 4.66 -9.72 20.81
N HIS A 121 3.44 -9.36 21.21
CA HIS A 121 2.28 -9.29 20.31
C HIS A 121 2.40 -8.16 19.29
N VAL A 122 2.82 -6.95 19.71
CA VAL A 122 3.05 -5.81 18.80
C VAL A 122 4.17 -6.13 17.80
N ALA A 123 5.30 -6.66 18.26
CA ALA A 123 6.42 -7.01 17.38
C ALA A 123 6.00 -8.04 16.32
N THR A 124 5.35 -9.12 16.74
CA THR A 124 4.86 -10.18 15.83
C THR A 124 3.82 -9.64 14.83
N PHE A 125 2.97 -8.68 15.26
CA PHE A 125 1.98 -8.03 14.40
C PHE A 125 2.65 -7.17 13.32
N CYS A 126 3.61 -6.32 13.71
CA CYS A 126 4.36 -5.48 12.79
C CYS A 126 5.19 -6.32 11.80
N GLU A 127 5.86 -7.38 12.27
CA GLU A 127 6.62 -8.30 11.42
C GLU A 127 5.74 -8.98 10.36
N ALA A 128 4.52 -9.37 10.73
CA ALA A 128 3.57 -9.94 9.79
C ALA A 128 3.17 -8.92 8.71
N ILE A 129 2.89 -7.66 9.09
CA ILE A 129 2.62 -6.59 8.12
C ILE A 129 3.82 -6.35 7.20
N ASP A 130 5.03 -6.28 7.75
CA ASP A 130 6.25 -6.12 6.96
C ASP A 130 6.45 -7.29 5.97
N SER A 131 6.16 -8.52 6.39
CA SER A 131 6.17 -9.70 5.53
C SER A 131 5.16 -9.59 4.38
N PHE A 132 3.93 -9.13 4.67
CA PHE A 132 2.92 -8.85 3.64
C PHE A 132 3.39 -7.79 2.64
N CYS A 133 3.86 -6.64 3.12
CA CYS A 133 4.34 -5.55 2.27
C CYS A 133 5.50 -6.02 1.39
N THR A 134 6.46 -6.74 1.96
CA THR A 134 7.62 -7.29 1.24
C THR A 134 7.17 -8.27 0.15
N THR A 135 6.21 -9.16 0.44
CA THR A 135 5.66 -10.13 -0.52
C THR A 135 4.97 -9.43 -1.69
N LEU A 136 4.17 -8.39 -1.44
CA LEU A 136 3.54 -7.61 -2.50
C LEU A 136 4.55 -6.81 -3.34
N LEU A 137 5.57 -6.22 -2.71
CA LEU A 137 6.63 -5.51 -3.42
C LEU A 137 7.43 -6.44 -4.33
N GLN A 138 7.75 -7.65 -3.86
CA GLN A 138 8.40 -8.69 -4.67
C GLN A 138 7.55 -9.08 -5.87
N ARG A 139 6.23 -9.25 -5.68
CA ARG A 139 5.30 -9.53 -6.78
C ARG A 139 5.31 -8.41 -7.83
N LEU A 140 5.19 -7.15 -7.40
CA LEU A 140 5.22 -5.98 -8.29
C LEU A 140 6.53 -5.89 -9.08
N GLU A 141 7.65 -6.16 -8.42
CA GLU A 141 8.97 -6.17 -9.05
C GLU A 141 9.10 -7.26 -10.13
N LYS A 142 8.61 -8.48 -9.85
CA LYS A 142 8.60 -9.57 -10.83
C LYS A 142 7.69 -9.30 -12.02
N GLU A 143 6.54 -8.67 -11.80
CA GLU A 143 5.67 -8.25 -12.88
C GLU A 143 6.36 -7.26 -13.82
N GLU A 144 7.02 -6.24 -13.29
CA GLU A 144 7.71 -5.23 -14.11
C GLU A 144 8.95 -5.80 -14.81
N LYS A 145 9.80 -6.55 -14.10
CA LYS A 145 11.09 -7.01 -14.62
C LYS A 145 10.98 -8.19 -15.56
N GLU A 146 10.04 -9.10 -15.30
CA GLU A 146 9.97 -10.38 -15.99
C GLU A 146 8.69 -10.49 -16.83
N LEU A 147 7.51 -10.29 -16.20
CA LEU A 147 6.22 -10.53 -16.85
C LEU A 147 6.02 -9.62 -18.07
N PHE A 148 6.36 -8.33 -17.95
CA PHE A 148 6.19 -7.36 -19.03
C PHE A 148 7.10 -7.65 -20.23
N ALA A 149 8.33 -8.11 -19.97
CA ALA A 149 9.26 -8.52 -21.02
C ALA A 149 8.72 -9.75 -21.78
N ILE A 150 8.24 -10.76 -21.04
CA ILE A 150 7.66 -11.96 -21.65
C ILE A 150 6.42 -11.58 -22.47
N ALA A 151 5.50 -10.79 -21.89
CA ALA A 151 4.28 -10.35 -22.57
C ALA A 151 4.57 -9.60 -23.87
N ARG A 152 5.54 -8.68 -23.85
CA ARG A 152 5.93 -7.92 -25.05
C ARG A 152 6.39 -8.81 -26.19
N SER A 153 7.04 -9.93 -25.89
CA SER A 153 7.54 -10.88 -26.88
C SER A 153 6.51 -11.93 -27.32
N ALA A 154 5.60 -12.32 -26.44
CA ALA A 154 4.68 -13.42 -26.65
C ALA A 154 3.31 -13.00 -27.24
N ILE A 155 2.81 -11.82 -26.86
CA ILE A 155 1.47 -11.37 -27.27
C ILE A 155 1.54 -10.70 -28.65
N CYS A 156 0.69 -11.15 -29.57
CA CYS A 156 0.60 -10.61 -30.93
C CYS A 156 -0.03 -9.21 -30.97
N GLY A 157 0.19 -8.48 -32.06
CA GLY A 157 -0.26 -7.08 -32.21
C GLY A 157 -1.76 -6.88 -32.00
N ASP A 158 -2.60 -7.74 -32.59
CA ASP A 158 -4.06 -7.63 -32.50
C ASP A 158 -4.57 -7.90 -31.07
N ALA A 159 -3.93 -8.84 -30.36
CA ALA A 159 -4.24 -9.09 -28.95
C ALA A 159 -3.89 -7.87 -28.07
N TRP A 160 -2.82 -7.14 -28.36
CA TRP A 160 -2.50 -5.89 -27.67
C TRP A 160 -3.58 -4.81 -27.85
N PHE A 161 -4.19 -4.72 -29.03
CA PHE A 161 -5.32 -3.82 -29.25
C PHE A 161 -6.54 -4.21 -28.41
N ALA A 162 -6.87 -5.51 -28.35
CA ALA A 162 -7.95 -6.00 -27.51
C ALA A 162 -7.71 -5.70 -26.02
N ILE A 163 -6.47 -5.89 -25.54
CA ILE A 163 -6.09 -5.55 -24.16
C ILE A 163 -6.25 -4.05 -23.93
N ALA A 164 -5.70 -3.21 -24.80
CA ALA A 164 -5.79 -1.75 -24.66
C ALA A 164 -7.24 -1.26 -24.57
N ASN A 165 -8.13 -1.79 -25.41
CA ASN A 165 -9.55 -1.46 -25.37
C ASN A 165 -10.20 -1.85 -24.04
N LYS A 166 -9.87 -3.03 -23.49
CA LYS A 166 -10.36 -3.44 -22.16
C LYS A 166 -9.86 -2.54 -21.04
N LEU A 167 -8.61 -2.08 -21.11
CA LEU A 167 -8.05 -1.14 -20.13
C LEU A 167 -8.79 0.20 -20.15
N LEU A 168 -9.06 0.75 -21.34
CA LEU A 168 -9.81 2.00 -21.48
C LEU A 168 -11.25 1.87 -20.98
N ALA A 169 -11.92 0.76 -21.31
CA ALA A 169 -13.27 0.48 -20.81
C ALA A 169 -13.28 0.35 -19.27
N HIS A 170 -12.30 -0.32 -18.71
CA HIS A 170 -12.12 -0.41 -17.26
C HIS A 170 -11.94 0.97 -16.63
N ASP A 171 -11.08 1.83 -17.19
CA ASP A 171 -10.89 3.19 -16.66
C ASP A 171 -12.16 4.05 -16.72
N ALA A 172 -12.96 3.90 -17.78
CA ALA A 172 -14.25 4.56 -17.90
C ALA A 172 -15.22 4.08 -16.79
N GLN A 173 -15.32 2.76 -16.57
CA GLN A 173 -16.15 2.18 -15.50
C GLN A 173 -15.72 2.66 -14.11
N VAL A 174 -14.42 2.68 -13.84
CA VAL A 174 -13.87 3.19 -12.57
C VAL A 174 -14.20 4.67 -12.38
N ALA A 175 -14.07 5.48 -13.44
CA ALA A 175 -14.39 6.91 -13.39
C ALA A 175 -15.89 7.16 -13.17
N GLU A 176 -16.76 6.33 -13.74
CA GLU A 176 -18.20 6.36 -13.51
C GLU A 176 -18.57 5.97 -12.09
N ALA A 177 -18.03 4.86 -11.58
CA ALA A 177 -18.26 4.39 -10.21
C ALA A 177 -17.85 5.43 -9.16
N ARG A 178 -16.77 6.18 -9.42
CA ARG A 178 -16.34 7.30 -8.56
C ARG A 178 -17.31 8.48 -8.59
N ARG A 179 -17.97 8.74 -9.72
CA ARG A 179 -18.98 9.80 -9.84
C ARG A 179 -20.31 9.42 -9.18
N SER A 180 -20.68 8.14 -9.20
CA SER A 180 -21.92 7.63 -8.58
C SER A 180 -21.82 7.38 -7.09
N GLY A 181 -20.62 7.44 -6.49
CA GLY A 181 -20.43 7.24 -5.05
C GLY A 181 -20.61 5.79 -4.58
N THR A 182 -20.45 4.82 -5.49
CA THR A 182 -20.55 3.38 -5.20
C THR A 182 -19.30 2.84 -4.50
N ASP A 183 -19.48 1.93 -3.54
CA ASP A 183 -18.40 1.35 -2.69
C ASP A 183 -17.25 0.67 -3.47
N ASP A 184 -17.49 0.21 -4.70
CA ASP A 184 -16.42 -0.34 -5.57
C ASP A 184 -15.31 0.70 -5.83
N ALA A 185 -15.65 1.99 -5.87
CA ALA A 185 -14.68 3.08 -6.07
C ALA A 185 -13.60 3.14 -4.96
N THR A 186 -13.94 2.69 -3.75
CA THR A 186 -13.05 2.66 -2.58
C THR A 186 -12.01 1.53 -2.66
N VAL A 187 -12.35 0.39 -3.27
CA VAL A 187 -11.41 -0.71 -3.54
C VAL A 187 -10.43 -0.32 -4.65
N ILE A 188 -10.90 0.46 -5.62
CA ILE A 188 -10.12 0.90 -6.77
C ILE A 188 -9.21 2.11 -6.45
N SER A 189 -9.53 2.87 -5.40
CA SER A 189 -8.70 3.99 -4.94
C SER A 189 -7.66 3.50 -3.92
N LEU A 190 -6.52 3.02 -4.41
CA LEU A 190 -5.34 2.71 -3.59
C LEU A 190 -4.73 3.92 -2.87
N VAL A 191 -5.26 5.14 -3.04
CA VAL A 191 -4.77 6.32 -2.33
C VAL A 191 -4.96 6.07 -0.83
N PRO A 192 -3.87 5.98 -0.04
CA PRO A 192 -3.99 5.81 1.40
C PRO A 192 -4.78 7.00 1.94
N ARG A 193 -5.86 6.75 2.68
CA ARG A 193 -6.32 7.74 3.65
C ARG A 193 -5.13 8.04 4.55
N LEU A 194 -4.81 9.32 4.78
CA LEU A 194 -3.83 9.67 5.81
C LEU A 194 -4.20 8.90 7.08
N ALA A 195 -3.19 8.31 7.72
CA ALA A 195 -3.37 7.59 8.97
C ALA A 195 -4.23 8.43 9.93
N PRO A 196 -5.08 7.80 10.77
CA PRO A 196 -5.80 8.52 11.81
C PRO A 196 -4.79 9.36 12.59
N PRO A 197 -5.13 10.60 12.97
CA PRO A 197 -4.25 11.42 13.77
C PRO A 197 -3.83 10.60 14.98
N ALA A 198 -2.53 10.48 15.21
CA ALA A 198 -2.03 9.95 16.47
C ALA A 198 -2.69 10.79 17.57
N GLU A 199 -3.28 10.12 18.57
CA GLU A 199 -3.79 10.80 19.75
C GLU A 199 -2.73 11.79 20.28
N PRO A 200 -3.17 12.93 20.85
CA PRO A 200 -2.27 14.02 21.21
C PRO A 200 -1.12 13.45 22.05
N VAL A 201 0.08 13.52 21.47
CA VAL A 201 1.32 13.31 22.22
C VAL A 201 1.30 14.37 23.32
N ASP A 202 1.14 13.96 24.57
CA ASP A 202 1.23 14.86 25.71
C ASP A 202 2.45 15.77 25.52
N ALA A 203 2.21 17.07 25.64
CA ALA A 203 3.06 18.15 25.19
C ALA A 203 4.56 17.85 25.30
N ILE A 204 5.21 17.59 24.16
CA ILE A 204 6.67 17.70 24.07
C ILE A 204 6.99 19.17 24.27
N ASP A 205 7.44 19.53 25.46
CA ASP A 205 7.87 20.88 25.81
C ASP A 205 9.16 21.21 25.04
N VAL A 206 8.99 21.73 23.82
CA VAL A 206 10.09 22.21 22.99
C VAL A 206 10.60 23.52 23.60
N ARG A 207 11.53 23.40 24.54
CA ARG A 207 12.24 24.54 25.12
C ARG A 207 13.17 25.14 24.08
N MET A 208 12.66 26.08 23.29
CA MET A 208 13.44 26.87 22.34
C MET A 208 14.51 27.68 23.09
N PRO A 209 15.81 27.54 22.77
CA PRO A 209 16.84 28.38 23.38
C PRO A 209 16.67 29.83 22.93
N ALA A 210 16.63 30.76 23.89
CA ALA A 210 16.39 32.17 23.66
C ALA A 210 17.39 32.75 22.64
N VAL A 211 16.87 33.17 21.49
CA VAL A 211 17.62 33.94 20.50
C VAL A 211 17.93 35.30 21.12
N ARG A 212 19.21 35.56 21.41
CA ARG A 212 19.69 36.88 21.82
C ARG A 212 19.41 37.89 20.70
N ALA A 213 18.36 38.69 20.86
CA ALA A 213 18.08 39.84 20.02
C ALA A 213 19.22 40.85 20.15
N ARG A 214 20.00 41.01 19.07
CA ARG A 214 21.00 42.06 18.92
C ARG A 214 20.27 43.40 18.81
N ALA A 215 20.31 44.21 19.86
CA ALA A 215 19.75 45.55 19.87
C ALA A 215 20.41 46.41 18.77
N ARG A 216 19.61 46.87 17.82
CA ARG A 216 20.02 47.80 16.77
C ARG A 216 19.84 49.22 17.33
N ALA A 217 20.94 49.88 17.67
CA ALA A 217 20.94 51.25 18.15
C ALA A 217 20.44 52.20 17.04
N LEU A 218 19.38 52.96 17.33
CA LEU A 218 18.89 54.07 16.49
C LEU A 218 19.59 55.38 16.92
N PRO A 219 20.01 56.24 15.99
CA PRO A 219 20.61 57.54 16.33
C PRO A 219 19.54 58.57 16.75
N ARG A 220 19.84 59.30 17.83
CA ARG A 220 19.09 60.48 18.33
C ARG A 220 19.09 61.59 17.29
N VAL A 221 17.91 62.01 16.84
CA VAL A 221 17.73 63.31 16.16
C VAL A 221 17.41 64.35 17.23
N ALA A 222 18.27 65.36 17.33
CA ALA A 222 18.13 66.51 18.21
C ALA A 222 17.08 67.49 17.66
N GLY A 223 16.33 68.12 18.56
CA GLY A 223 15.20 69.00 18.25
C GLY A 223 15.58 70.41 17.81
N ALA A 224 14.54 71.18 17.54
CA ALA A 224 14.53 72.64 17.55
C ALA A 224 13.11 73.08 17.94
N ASP A 225 13.01 73.83 19.04
CA ASP A 225 12.13 75.00 19.12
C ASP A 225 12.78 76.13 18.32
#